data_AF-A0A843AZL7-F1
#
_entry.id   AF-A0A843AZL7-F1
#
_cell.length_a   1.000
_cell.length_b   1.000
_cell.length_c   1.000
_cell.angle_alpha   90.00
_cell.angle_beta   90.00
_cell.angle_gamma   90.00
#
_symmetry.space_group_name_H-M   'P 1'
#
loop_
_entity.id
_entity.type
_entity.pdbx_description
1 polymer ?
#
loop_
_entity_poly.entity_id
_entity_poly.type
_entity_poly.pdbx_seq_one_letter_code
_entity_poly.pdbx_strand_id
1 'polypeptide(L)'
;MRQETKVFLEFVAKRRIDKIRESSPELQAELAMDDSGLRCALQVTRDGELVRLEFIESTLTAGKQAHFDDYYEVARGIGSLAILFPESKFSRDMASSIYQSVLKEARQGTDREITFLGFVYDERGNFKKVD
;
A
#
# COMPACT_ATOMS: atom_id res chain seq x y z
N MET A 1 22.14 3.51 -3.74
CA MET A 1 20.91 4.04 -3.11
C MET A 1 19.65 3.79 -3.94
N ARG A 2 19.36 4.48 -5.07
CA ARG A 2 18.09 4.26 -5.82
C ARG A 2 17.87 2.82 -6.30
N GLN A 3 18.91 2.18 -6.84
CA GLN A 3 18.81 0.78 -7.30
C GLN A 3 18.59 -0.20 -6.14
N GLU A 4 19.22 0.03 -4.98
CA GLU A 4 19.05 -0.83 -3.80
C GLU A 4 17.63 -0.70 -3.23
N THR A 5 17.10 0.52 -3.14
CA THR A 5 15.71 0.77 -2.72
C THR A 5 14.73 0.08 -3.67
N LYS A 6 14.95 0.19 -4.98
CA LYS A 6 14.13 -0.48 -5.99
C LYS A 6 14.12 -2.00 -5.81
N VAL A 7 15.30 -2.62 -5.74
CA VAL A 7 15.43 -4.08 -5.55
C VAL A 7 14.77 -4.54 -4.25
N PHE A 8 14.92 -3.74 -3.18
CA PHE A 8 14.27 -4.03 -1.91
C PHE A 8 12.74 -3.93 -1.99
N LEU A 9 12.21 -2.89 -2.63
CA LEU A 9 10.76 -2.75 -2.86
C LEU A 9 10.21 -3.88 -3.74
N GLU A 10 10.94 -4.31 -4.78
CA GLU A 10 10.57 -5.48 -5.58
C GLU A 10 10.52 -6.76 -4.73
N PHE A 11 11.47 -6.93 -3.82
CA PHE A 11 11.49 -8.05 -2.87
C PHE A 11 10.26 -8.01 -1.94
N VAL A 12 9.96 -6.86 -1.34
CA VAL A 12 8.78 -6.68 -0.48
C VAL A 12 7.49 -6.91 -1.27
N ALA A 13 7.40 -6.37 -2.49
CA ALA A 13 6.27 -6.57 -3.40
C ALA A 13 6.02 -8.06 -3.70
N LYS A 14 7.07 -8.81 -4.06
CA LYS A 14 6.98 -10.26 -4.31
C LYS A 14 6.46 -11.01 -3.10
N ARG A 15 7.01 -10.72 -1.90
CA ARG A 15 6.53 -11.31 -0.64
C ARG A 15 5.06 -11.00 -0.39
N ARG A 16 4.61 -9.79 -0.71
CA ARG A 16 3.22 -9.38 -0.53
C ARG A 16 2.29 -10.09 -1.51
N ILE A 17 2.68 -10.22 -2.77
CA ILE A 17 1.95 -10.99 -3.80
C ILE A 17 1.78 -12.44 -3.35
N ASP A 18 2.85 -13.08 -2.87
CA ASP A 18 2.80 -14.46 -2.39
C ASP A 18 1.79 -14.59 -1.23
N LYS A 19 1.81 -13.67 -0.25
CA LYS A 19 0.83 -13.66 0.84
C LYS A 19 -0.61 -13.45 0.38
N ILE A 20 -0.85 -12.57 -0.60
CA ILE A 20 -2.20 -12.34 -1.15
C ILE A 20 -2.71 -13.63 -1.79
N ARG A 21 -1.87 -14.30 -2.60
CA ARG A 21 -2.22 -15.57 -3.24
C ARG A 21 -2.48 -16.69 -2.22
N GLU A 22 -1.70 -16.74 -1.14
CA GLU A 22 -1.91 -17.71 -0.05
C GLU A 22 -3.23 -17.47 0.70
N SER A 23 -3.56 -16.20 1.00
CA SER A 23 -4.77 -15.86 1.77
C SER A 23 -6.05 -15.81 0.93
N SER A 24 -5.92 -15.53 -0.37
CA SER A 24 -7.02 -15.29 -1.29
C SER A 24 -6.63 -15.77 -2.69
N PRO A 25 -6.70 -17.08 -2.96
CA PRO A 25 -6.25 -17.67 -4.22
C PRO A 25 -7.00 -17.15 -5.46
N GLU A 26 -8.18 -16.58 -5.27
CA GLU A 26 -8.99 -15.95 -6.32
C GLU A 26 -8.48 -14.55 -6.72
N LEU A 27 -7.56 -13.97 -5.95
CA LEU A 27 -6.95 -12.68 -6.25
C LEU A 27 -5.64 -12.88 -7.01
N GLN A 28 -5.45 -12.04 -8.03
CA GLN A 28 -4.17 -11.88 -8.70
C GLN A 28 -3.57 -10.54 -8.28
N ALA A 29 -2.24 -10.45 -8.22
CA ALA A 29 -1.56 -9.22 -7.83
C ALA A 29 -0.32 -9.00 -8.71
N GLU A 30 -0.24 -7.82 -9.31
CA GLU A 30 0.86 -7.42 -10.19
C GLU A 30 1.56 -6.16 -9.68
N LEU A 31 2.89 -6.13 -9.82
CA LEU A 31 3.71 -5.01 -9.39
C LEU A 31 3.77 -3.93 -10.49
N ALA A 32 3.39 -2.71 -10.13
CA ALA A 32 3.70 -1.49 -10.86
C ALA A 32 4.70 -0.65 -10.05
N MET A 33 5.74 -0.14 -10.70
CA MET A 33 6.69 0.79 -10.10
C MET A 33 6.63 2.12 -10.81
N ASP A 34 6.82 3.21 -10.06
CA ASP A 34 7.00 4.52 -10.64
C ASP A 34 8.36 4.64 -11.36
N ASP A 35 8.48 5.61 -12.26
CA ASP A 35 9.72 5.83 -13.04
C ASP A 35 10.93 6.18 -12.15
N SER A 36 10.67 6.66 -10.92
CA SER A 36 11.71 6.97 -9.95
C SER A 36 12.24 5.74 -9.20
N GLY A 37 11.46 4.64 -9.15
CA GLY A 37 11.75 3.40 -8.43
C GLY A 37 11.68 3.55 -6.90
N LEU A 38 11.02 4.60 -6.40
CA LEU A 38 10.98 4.94 -4.97
C LEU A 38 9.64 4.63 -4.32
N ARG A 39 8.61 4.38 -5.14
CA ARG A 39 7.28 3.99 -4.73
C ARG A 39 6.76 2.92 -5.66
N CYS A 40 6.15 1.88 -5.09
CA CYS A 40 5.51 0.85 -5.91
C CYS A 40 4.07 0.60 -5.45
N ALA A 41 3.28 0.12 -6.39
CA ALA A 41 1.88 -0.23 -6.18
C ALA A 41 1.64 -1.66 -6.64
N LEU A 42 0.82 -2.39 -5.90
CA LEU A 42 0.27 -3.66 -6.34
C LEU A 42 -1.14 -3.44 -6.85
N GLN A 43 -1.37 -3.83 -8.10
CA GLN A 43 -2.70 -3.94 -8.68
C GLN A 43 -3.26 -5.30 -8.30
N VAL A 44 -4.28 -5.31 -7.44
CA VAL A 44 -4.95 -6.55 -7.02
C VAL A 44 -6.25 -6.68 -7.79
N THR A 45 -6.34 -7.74 -8.59
CA THR A 45 -7.47 -8.01 -9.47
C THR A 45 -8.21 -9.29 -9.08
N ARG A 46 -9.49 -9.36 -9.43
CA ARG A 46 -10.33 -10.55 -9.36
C ARG A 46 -11.04 -10.68 -10.70
N ASP A 47 -10.91 -11.84 -11.34
CA ASP A 47 -11.51 -12.09 -12.67
C ASP A 47 -11.18 -11.02 -13.73
N GLY A 48 -9.98 -10.43 -13.64
CA GLY A 48 -9.51 -9.35 -14.52
C GLY A 48 -9.94 -7.94 -14.13
N GLU A 49 -10.80 -7.79 -13.11
CA GLU A 49 -11.23 -6.48 -12.61
C GLU A 49 -10.37 -6.00 -11.44
N LEU A 50 -9.98 -4.72 -11.45
CA LEU A 50 -9.22 -4.10 -10.35
C LEU A 50 -10.09 -3.93 -9.11
N VAL A 51 -9.76 -4.66 -8.04
CA VAL A 51 -10.54 -4.65 -6.79
C VAL A 51 -9.84 -3.97 -5.63
N ARG A 52 -8.51 -3.78 -5.69
CA ARG A 52 -7.73 -3.06 -4.68
C ARG A 52 -6.39 -2.59 -5.26
N LEU A 53 -5.94 -1.43 -4.82
CA LEU A 53 -4.56 -0.97 -5.01
C LEU A 53 -3.84 -0.97 -3.66
N GLU A 54 -2.61 -1.50 -3.62
CA GLU A 54 -1.77 -1.48 -2.43
C GLU A 54 -0.49 -0.69 -2.68
N PHE A 55 -0.28 0.44 -1.99
CA PHE A 55 0.97 1.19 -2.05
C PHE A 55 1.99 0.61 -1.08
N ILE A 56 3.19 0.31 -1.57
CA ILE A 56 4.34 -0.06 -0.74
C ILE A 56 5.32 1.10 -0.80
N GLU A 57 5.45 1.78 0.32
CA GLU A 57 6.23 3.00 0.44
C GLU A 57 7.64 2.69 0.94
N SER A 58 8.64 3.35 0.37
CA SER A 58 10.01 3.29 0.92
C SER A 58 10.17 4.24 2.11
N THR A 59 11.31 4.18 2.78
CA THR A 59 11.69 5.16 3.83
C THR A 59 11.77 6.59 3.28
N LEU A 60 11.87 6.75 1.96
CA LEU A 60 11.94 8.02 1.25
C LEU A 60 10.56 8.57 0.87
N THR A 61 9.53 7.74 0.74
CA THR A 61 8.20 8.16 0.27
C THR A 61 7.13 8.07 1.36
N ALA A 62 7.31 7.17 2.32
CA ALA A 62 6.40 6.98 3.43
C ALA A 62 6.15 8.30 4.21
N GLY A 63 4.87 8.60 4.44
CA GLY A 63 4.40 9.77 5.18
C GLY A 63 4.59 11.12 4.48
N LYS A 64 5.00 11.17 3.21
CA LYS A 64 5.08 12.43 2.47
C LYS A 64 3.69 12.87 2.04
N GLN A 65 3.30 14.07 2.48
CA GLN A 65 2.01 14.67 2.14
C GLN A 65 1.78 14.79 0.63
N ALA A 66 2.83 14.97 -0.16
CA ALA A 66 2.76 15.02 -1.62
C ALA A 66 2.22 13.72 -2.28
N HIS A 67 2.11 12.61 -1.54
CA HIS A 67 1.57 11.34 -2.04
C HIS A 67 0.17 11.03 -1.49
N PHE A 68 -0.40 11.93 -0.67
CA PHE A 68 -1.69 11.67 -0.03
C PHE A 68 -2.85 11.75 -1.02
N ASP A 69 -2.75 12.64 -2.01
CA ASP A 69 -3.78 12.79 -3.05
C ASP A 69 -3.98 11.47 -3.82
N ASP A 70 -2.90 10.75 -4.14
CA ASP A 70 -3.00 9.43 -4.78
C ASP A 70 -3.77 8.42 -3.93
N TYR A 71 -3.60 8.47 -2.60
CA TYR A 71 -4.36 7.61 -1.69
C TYR A 71 -5.85 7.96 -1.72
N TYR A 72 -6.18 9.25 -1.77
CA TYR A 72 -7.57 9.71 -1.82
C TYR A 72 -8.23 9.36 -3.14
N GLU A 73 -7.54 9.56 -4.26
CA GLU A 73 -8.03 9.20 -5.59
C GLU A 73 -8.32 7.70 -5.69
N VAL A 74 -7.38 6.87 -5.24
CA VAL A 74 -7.55 5.41 -5.24
C VAL A 74 -8.68 4.98 -4.31
N ALA A 75 -8.72 5.50 -3.09
CA ALA A 75 -9.76 5.16 -2.12
C ALA A 75 -11.16 5.52 -2.65
N ARG A 76 -11.33 6.69 -3.28
CA ARG A 76 -12.61 7.15 -3.82
C ARG A 76 -12.98 6.47 -5.14
N GLY A 77 -12.00 6.19 -5.99
CA GLY A 77 -12.20 5.58 -7.30
C GLY A 77 -12.48 4.07 -7.23
N ILE A 78 -11.62 3.32 -6.54
CA ILE A 78 -11.70 1.85 -6.45
C ILE A 78 -12.53 1.42 -5.24
N GLY A 79 -12.55 2.21 -4.15
CA GLY A 79 -13.23 1.84 -2.91
C GLY A 79 -12.43 0.89 -2.02
N SER A 80 -11.22 0.50 -2.43
CA SER A 80 -10.36 -0.40 -1.68
C SER A 80 -8.89 -0.03 -1.86
N LEU A 81 -8.24 0.27 -0.74
CA LEU A 81 -6.86 0.75 -0.67
C LEU A 81 -6.10 0.01 0.42
N ALA A 82 -4.83 -0.32 0.17
CA ALA A 82 -3.89 -0.63 1.24
C ALA A 82 -2.64 0.26 1.17
N ILE A 83 -2.06 0.57 2.33
CA ILE A 83 -0.78 1.26 2.41
C ILE A 83 0.15 0.47 3.32
N LEU A 84 1.38 0.27 2.86
CA LEU A 84 2.42 -0.48 3.54
C LEU A 84 3.61 0.45 3.81
N PHE A 85 3.93 0.67 5.09
CA PHE A 85 5.06 1.50 5.51
C PHE A 85 6.24 0.68 6.05
N PRO A 86 7.49 1.16 5.92
CA PRO A 86 8.65 0.49 6.49
C PRO A 86 8.70 0.69 8.00
N GLU A 87 8.72 -0.40 8.76
CA GLU A 87 8.73 -0.40 10.23
C GLU A 87 9.97 0.29 10.82
N SER A 88 11.08 0.30 10.07
CA SER A 88 12.31 0.99 10.45
C SER A 88 12.17 2.51 10.62
N LYS A 89 11.13 3.11 10.03
CA LYS A 89 10.82 4.54 10.14
C LYS A 89 9.42 4.84 10.68
N PHE A 90 8.47 3.96 10.41
CA PHE A 90 7.07 4.12 10.80
C PHE A 90 6.67 2.99 11.74
N SER A 91 6.64 3.29 13.04
CA SER A 91 6.05 2.37 14.02
C SER A 91 4.59 2.09 13.67
N ARG A 92 4.04 0.99 14.19
CA ARG A 92 2.63 0.63 14.00
C ARG A 92 1.69 1.77 14.39
N ASP A 93 1.95 2.45 15.50
CA ASP A 93 1.12 3.55 16.00
C ASP A 93 1.16 4.79 15.09
N MET A 94 2.35 5.10 14.56
CA MET A 94 2.52 6.20 13.61
C MET A 94 1.83 5.89 12.28
N ALA A 95 2.01 4.66 11.78
CA ALA A 95 1.32 4.17 10.60
C ALA A 95 -0.21 4.24 10.78
N SER A 96 -0.72 3.79 11.93
CA SER A 96 -2.14 3.84 12.28
C SER A 96 -2.67 5.27 12.24
N SER A 97 -1.95 6.21 12.86
CA SER A 97 -2.34 7.63 12.87
C SER A 97 -2.45 8.24 11.47
N ILE A 98 -1.52 7.87 10.58
CA ILE A 98 -1.57 8.29 9.17
C ILE A 98 -2.76 7.65 8.46
N TYR A 99 -3.00 6.35 8.66
CA TYR A 99 -4.12 5.65 8.05
C TYR A 99 -5.48 6.23 8.45
N GLN A 100 -5.67 6.51 9.74
CA GLN A 100 -6.91 7.11 10.23
C GLN A 100 -7.11 8.52 9.64
N SER A 101 -6.02 9.29 9.49
CA SER A 101 -6.07 10.59 8.83
C SER A 101 -6.44 10.47 7.35
N VAL A 102 -5.84 9.51 6.64
CA VAL A 102 -6.13 9.28 5.21
C VAL A 102 -7.57 8.80 5.01
N LEU A 103 -8.05 7.87 5.84
CA LEU A 103 -9.40 7.35 5.77
C LEU A 103 -10.46 8.43 6.07
N LYS A 104 -10.21 9.27 7.08
CA LYS A 104 -11.09 10.39 7.42
C LYS A 104 -11.25 11.33 6.22
N GLU A 105 -10.15 11.69 5.57
CA GLU A 105 -10.15 12.60 4.42
C GLU A 105 -10.77 11.94 3.18
N ALA A 106 -10.42 10.69 2.88
CA ALA A 106 -10.97 9.95 1.75
C ALA A 106 -12.50 9.85 1.79
N ARG A 107 -13.08 9.72 3.00
CA ARG A 107 -14.53 9.67 3.24
C ARG A 107 -15.22 11.03 3.14
N GLN A 108 -14.50 12.15 3.11
CA GLN A 108 -15.15 13.45 2.95
C GLN A 108 -15.74 13.57 1.54
N GLY A 109 -17.03 13.90 1.48
CA GLY A 109 -17.73 14.17 0.23
C GLY A 109 -18.02 12.93 -0.62
N THR A 110 -17.99 11.73 -0.05
CA THR A 110 -18.37 10.49 -0.75
C THR A 110 -19.19 9.57 0.14
N ASP A 111 -20.27 9.02 -0.41
CA ASP A 111 -21.08 7.98 0.22
C ASP A 111 -20.60 6.56 -0.14
N ARG A 112 -19.52 6.45 -0.92
CA ARG A 112 -18.94 5.17 -1.30
C ARG A 112 -18.39 4.46 -0.06
N GLU A 113 -18.67 3.17 0.04
CA GLU A 113 -17.99 2.32 1.01
C GLU A 113 -16.50 2.20 0.67
N ILE A 114 -15.64 2.60 1.60
CA ILE A 114 -14.18 2.55 1.45
C ILE A 114 -13.62 1.53 2.43
N THR A 115 -13.03 0.47 1.87
CA THR A 115 -12.19 -0.48 2.59
C THR A 115 -10.76 0.02 2.59
N PHE A 116 -10.16 0.12 3.77
CA PHE A 116 -8.77 0.54 3.92
C PHE A 116 -7.99 -0.46 4.76
N LEU A 117 -6.82 -0.88 4.28
CA LEU A 117 -5.93 -1.81 4.99
C LEU A 117 -4.57 -1.16 5.26
N GLY A 118 -4.20 -1.10 6.54
CA GLY A 118 -2.88 -0.61 6.96
C GLY A 118 -1.91 -1.75 7.27
N PHE A 119 -0.66 -1.62 6.83
CA PHE A 119 0.41 -2.55 7.22
C PHE A 119 1.75 -1.86 7.45
N VAL A 120 2.55 -2.41 8.35
CA VAL A 120 3.99 -2.16 8.37
C VAL A 120 4.75 -3.39 7.89
N TYR A 121 5.94 -3.19 7.35
CA TYR A 121 6.84 -4.27 6.94
C TYR A 121 8.26 -4.10 7.49
N ASP A 122 8.90 -5.20 7.86
CA ASP A 122 10.30 -5.20 8.32
C ASP A 122 11.31 -5.42 7.17
N GLU A 123 12.60 -5.35 7.48
CA GLU A 123 13.70 -5.56 6.52
C GLU A 123 13.72 -6.99 5.90
N ARG A 124 12.95 -7.92 6.45
CA ARG A 124 12.81 -9.30 5.94
C ARG A 124 11.54 -9.48 5.09
N GLY A 125 10.73 -8.43 4.92
CA GLY A 125 9.46 -8.47 4.21
C GLY A 125 8.32 -9.10 5.02
N ASN A 126 8.42 -9.14 6.35
CA ASN A 126 7.31 -9.58 7.20
C ASN A 126 6.32 -8.44 7.40
N PHE A 127 5.07 -8.69 7.02
CA PHE A 127 3.97 -7.75 7.16
C PHE A 127 3.21 -7.91 8.48
N LYS A 128 2.95 -6.80 9.17
CA LYS A 128 2.08 -6.73 10.34
C LYS A 128 0.93 -5.78 10.02
N LYS A 129 -0.30 -6.24 10.24
CA LYS A 129 -1.48 -5.38 10.10
C LYS A 129 -1.46 -4.28 11.16
N VAL A 130 -1.92 -3.12 10.75
CA VAL A 130 -2.15 -1.95 11.58
C VAL A 130 -3.65 -1.70 11.61
N ASP A 131 -4.18 -1.50 12.81
CA ASP A 131 -5.59 -1.19 13.06
C ASP A 131 -5.81 0.33 13.10
#